data_AF-A0A453CMW9-F1
#
_entry.id   AF-A0A453CMW9-F1
#
_cell.length_a   1.000
_cell.length_b   1.000
_cell.length_c   1.000
_cell.angle_alpha   90.00
_cell.angle_beta   90.00
_cell.angle_gamma   90.00
#
_symmetry.space_group_name_H-M   'P 1'
#
loop_
_entity.id
_entity.type
_entity.pdbx_description
1 polymer ?
#
loop_
_entity_poly.entity_id
_entity_poly.type
_entity_poly.pdbx_seq_one_letter_code
_entity_poly.pdbx_strand_id
1 'polypeptide(L)'
;AVYFRILLANLMGHVLDLSLHLYGCRVIQKAFEISDIDQQIEMATELDSNLFKCICDQHANHAIQKCMECVQPQYIQFIYRRLCGKAKMLSTHPYGCHVVQKMLEFCKDPQIMDRFITEILDCVRELSVDPYGNYVVQYIVEHGGPRHRQIIMLKFAGRIVQMSHQKHSSKVIEKCLIYGSYHDCKLLINEILSAGGGQTADHLVVCGS
;
A
#
# COMPACT_ATOMS: atom_id res chain seq x y z
N ALA A 1 22.73 5.36 27.27
CA ALA A 1 22.73 6.71 26.64
C ALA A 1 24.07 7.02 25.95
N VAL A 2 25.21 7.03 26.65
CA VAL A 2 26.52 7.41 26.06
C VAL A 2 27.01 6.44 24.98
N TYR A 3 27.07 5.14 25.27
CA TYR A 3 27.52 4.12 24.30
C TYR A 3 26.67 4.06 23.02
N PHE A 4 25.37 4.34 23.13
CA PHE A 4 24.50 4.35 21.96
C PHE A 4 24.74 5.58 21.07
N ARG A 5 25.03 6.75 21.65
CA ARG A 5 25.40 7.94 20.86
C ARG A 5 26.74 7.74 20.12
N ILE A 6 27.70 7.09 20.77
CA ILE A 6 28.97 6.72 20.12
C ILE A 6 28.72 5.72 19.00
N LEU A 7 27.82 4.75 19.21
CA LEU A 7 27.41 3.82 18.16
C LEU A 7 26.78 4.56 16.97
N LEU A 8 25.79 5.43 17.20
CA LEU A 8 25.14 6.24 16.16
C LEU A 8 26.13 7.05 15.33
N ALA A 9 27.10 7.71 15.99
CA ALA A 9 28.12 8.48 15.27
C ALA A 9 28.98 7.59 14.35
N ASN A 10 29.24 6.34 14.73
CA ASN A 10 29.96 5.37 13.90
C ASN A 10 29.07 4.67 12.85
N LEU A 11 27.74 4.82 12.91
CA LEU A 11 26.82 4.27 11.92
C LEU A 11 26.65 5.20 10.72
N MET A 12 26.86 6.51 10.89
CA MET A 12 26.78 7.47 9.78
C MET A 12 27.81 7.14 8.71
N GLY A 13 27.40 7.14 7.44
CA GLY A 13 28.21 6.69 6.32
C GLY A 13 28.16 5.18 6.06
N HIS A 14 27.47 4.42 6.91
CA HIS A 14 27.28 2.96 6.77
C HIS A 14 25.81 2.53 6.87
N VAL A 15 24.87 3.47 6.94
CA VAL A 15 23.43 3.23 7.06
C VAL A 15 22.91 2.38 5.91
N LEU A 16 23.34 2.65 4.68
CA LEU A 16 22.91 1.90 3.50
C LEU A 16 23.36 0.43 3.58
N ASP A 17 24.65 0.20 3.81
CA ASP A 17 25.22 -1.14 3.86
C ASP A 17 24.63 -1.97 5.00
N LEU A 18 24.47 -1.34 6.17
CA LEU A 18 23.86 -1.99 7.32
C LEU A 18 22.38 -2.29 7.09
N SER A 19 21.65 -1.43 6.38
CA SER A 19 20.24 -1.68 6.05
C SER A 19 20.06 -2.91 5.17
N LEU A 20 21.01 -3.18 4.26
CA LEU A 20 21.01 -4.36 3.39
C LEU A 20 21.46 -5.65 4.13
N HIS A 21 22.02 -5.52 5.34
CA HIS A 21 22.49 -6.65 6.12
C HIS A 21 21.39 -7.27 6.99
N LEU A 22 21.32 -8.61 7.05
CA LEU A 22 20.33 -9.39 7.80
C LEU A 22 20.11 -8.90 9.24
N TYR A 23 21.22 -8.62 9.95
CA TYR A 23 21.18 -8.12 11.33
C TYR A 23 21.33 -6.60 11.41
N GLY A 24 22.00 -5.99 10.43
CA GLY A 24 22.28 -4.55 10.44
C GLY A 24 20.99 -3.73 10.29
N CYS A 25 20.02 -4.25 9.53
CA CYS A 25 18.74 -3.57 9.33
C CYS A 25 17.99 -3.33 10.65
N ARG A 26 18.16 -4.21 11.65
CA ARG A 26 17.56 -4.06 12.98
C ARG A 26 18.23 -2.96 13.78
N VAL A 27 19.54 -2.82 13.63
CA VAL A 27 20.31 -1.72 14.24
C VAL A 27 19.86 -0.38 13.65
N ILE A 28 19.73 -0.28 12.33
CA ILE A 28 19.27 0.94 11.65
C ILE A 28 17.83 1.29 12.02
N GLN A 29 16.93 0.30 12.10
CA GLN A 29 15.57 0.54 12.60
C GLN A 29 15.59 1.14 14.01
N LYS A 30 16.40 0.59 14.92
CA LYS A 30 16.50 1.11 16.28
C LYS A 30 17.17 2.48 16.33
N ALA A 31 18.12 2.73 15.44
CA ALA A 31 18.76 4.03 15.30
C ALA A 31 17.72 5.11 14.96
N PHE A 32 16.86 4.89 13.97
CA PHE A 32 15.78 5.84 13.64
C PHE A 32 14.87 6.17 14.83
N GLU A 33 14.54 5.18 15.67
CA GLU A 33 13.63 5.39 16.81
C GLU A 33 14.18 6.28 17.91
N ILE A 34 15.51 6.32 18.09
CA ILE A 34 16.12 6.96 19.27
C ILE A 34 17.15 8.04 18.94
N SER A 35 17.36 8.31 17.66
CA SER A 35 18.20 9.40 17.18
C SER A 35 17.45 10.74 17.26
N ASP A 36 18.20 11.83 17.30
CA ASP A 36 17.63 13.16 17.12
C ASP A 36 17.26 13.44 15.66
N ILE A 37 16.62 14.59 15.43
CA ILE A 37 16.08 14.92 14.11
C ILE A 37 17.17 15.08 13.05
N ASP A 38 18.33 15.63 13.41
CA ASP A 38 19.43 15.86 12.46
C ASP A 38 20.02 14.52 12.01
N GLN A 39 20.26 13.61 12.95
CA GLN A 39 20.70 12.25 12.68
C GLN A 39 19.68 11.45 11.85
N GLN A 40 18.40 11.58 12.15
CA GLN A 40 17.32 10.95 11.38
C GLN A 40 17.33 11.41 9.92
N ILE A 41 17.52 12.70 9.68
CA ILE A 41 17.59 13.29 8.34
C ILE A 41 18.84 12.81 7.60
N GLU A 42 19.98 12.75 8.28
CA GLU A 42 21.24 12.25 7.72
C GLU A 42 21.12 10.78 7.28
N MET A 43 20.57 9.91 8.15
CA MET A 43 20.29 8.51 7.80
C MET A 43 19.32 8.38 6.63
N ALA A 44 18.25 9.17 6.59
CA ALA A 44 17.30 9.17 5.49
C ALA A 44 17.95 9.57 4.16
N THR A 45 18.86 10.55 4.21
CA THR A 45 19.61 11.04 3.05
C THR A 45 20.56 9.97 2.51
N GLU A 46 21.23 9.22 3.39
CA GLU A 46 22.12 8.14 2.96
C GLU A 46 21.36 7.02 2.22
N LEU A 47 20.18 6.66 2.73
CA LEU A 47 19.29 5.68 2.10
C LEU A 47 18.76 6.13 0.73
N ASP A 48 18.63 7.44 0.49
CA ASP A 48 18.11 7.97 -0.78
C ASP A 48 18.98 7.57 -1.98
N SER A 49 20.31 7.51 -1.79
CA SER A 49 21.27 7.17 -2.84
C SER A 49 20.90 5.90 -3.60
N ASN A 50 20.29 4.93 -2.92
CA ASN A 50 19.91 3.63 -3.45
C ASN A 50 18.46 3.26 -3.06
N LEU A 51 17.58 4.26 -2.98
CA LEU A 51 16.22 4.12 -2.45
C LEU A 51 15.46 2.88 -2.98
N PHE A 52 15.40 2.67 -4.30
CA PHE A 52 14.64 1.55 -4.86
C PHE A 52 15.27 0.19 -4.58
N LYS A 53 16.61 0.12 -4.49
CA LYS A 53 17.29 -1.10 -4.04
C LYS A 53 16.88 -1.42 -2.61
N CYS A 54 16.83 -0.41 -1.73
CA CYS A 54 16.39 -0.58 -0.35
C CYS A 54 14.93 -1.05 -0.26
N ILE A 55 14.02 -0.43 -1.01
CA ILE A 55 12.59 -0.77 -1.01
C ILE A 55 12.35 -2.21 -1.49
N CYS A 56 13.10 -2.66 -2.49
CA CYS A 56 12.96 -3.98 -3.08
C CYS A 56 13.83 -5.06 -2.40
N ASP A 57 14.55 -4.73 -1.34
CA ASP A 57 15.37 -5.67 -0.59
C ASP A 57 14.62 -6.23 0.62
N GLN A 58 14.84 -7.51 0.95
CA GLN A 58 14.17 -8.23 2.03
C GLN A 58 14.48 -7.69 3.44
N HIS A 59 15.57 -6.94 3.62
CA HIS A 59 16.00 -6.37 4.89
C HIS A 59 15.85 -4.85 4.91
N ALA A 60 16.38 -4.17 3.88
CA ALA A 60 16.44 -2.72 3.84
C ALA A 60 15.07 -2.06 3.69
N ASN A 61 14.05 -2.76 3.19
CA ASN A 61 12.69 -2.23 3.12
C ASN A 61 12.21 -1.80 4.52
N HIS A 62 12.61 -2.50 5.58
CA HIS A 62 12.24 -2.16 6.95
C HIS A 62 12.88 -0.86 7.44
N ALA A 63 14.10 -0.54 6.97
CA ALA A 63 14.74 0.75 7.26
C ALA A 63 13.98 1.90 6.59
N ILE A 64 13.52 1.72 5.35
CA ILE A 64 12.68 2.72 4.66
C ILE A 64 11.33 2.91 5.37
N GLN A 65 10.66 1.83 5.75
CA GLN A 65 9.41 1.92 6.52
C GLN A 65 9.63 2.66 7.85
N LYS A 66 10.71 2.34 8.58
CA LYS A 66 11.02 3.00 9.84
C LYS A 66 11.40 4.47 9.66
N CYS A 67 12.08 4.82 8.58
CA CYS A 67 12.33 6.20 8.20
C CYS A 67 11.01 6.97 8.01
N MET A 68 10.01 6.40 7.32
CA MET A 68 8.70 7.05 7.14
C MET A 68 7.91 7.18 8.45
N GLU A 69 8.08 6.25 9.39
CA GLU A 69 7.42 6.27 10.70
C GLU A 69 8.04 7.28 11.67
N CYS A 70 9.38 7.39 11.68
CA CYS A 70 10.11 8.17 12.70
C CYS A 70 10.44 9.58 12.26
N VAL A 71 10.71 9.81 10.96
CA VAL A 71 11.16 11.11 10.46
C VAL A 71 9.96 11.96 10.05
N GLN A 72 9.94 13.22 10.49
CA GLN A 72 8.81 14.09 10.17
C GLN A 72 8.66 14.25 8.64
N PRO A 73 7.45 14.14 8.08
CA PRO A 73 7.23 14.07 6.63
C PRO A 73 7.81 15.23 5.82
N GLN A 74 7.94 16.43 6.40
CA GLN A 74 8.52 17.57 5.70
C GLN A 74 10.00 17.38 5.36
N TYR A 75 10.74 16.57 6.12
CA TYR A 75 12.18 16.35 5.89
C TYR A 75 12.47 15.21 4.91
N ILE A 76 11.50 14.33 4.66
CA ILE A 76 11.65 13.16 3.77
C ILE A 76 10.75 13.23 2.54
N GLN A 77 10.31 14.44 2.15
CA GLN A 77 9.53 14.64 0.93
C GLN A 77 10.23 14.10 -0.32
N PHE A 78 11.57 14.13 -0.36
CA PHE A 78 12.34 13.58 -1.47
C PHE A 78 12.07 12.09 -1.69
N ILE A 79 11.90 11.30 -0.61
CA ILE A 79 11.53 9.89 -0.70
C ILE A 79 10.16 9.77 -1.38
N TYR A 80 9.16 10.46 -0.85
CA TYR A 80 7.78 10.38 -1.35
C TYR A 80 7.68 10.79 -2.83
N ARG A 81 8.38 11.86 -3.25
CA ARG A 81 8.41 12.30 -4.65
C ARG A 81 9.02 11.25 -5.58
N ARG A 82 10.02 10.50 -5.13
CA ARG A 82 10.64 9.43 -5.94
C ARG A 82 9.74 8.22 -6.11
N LEU A 83 8.82 7.97 -5.18
CA LEU A 83 7.84 6.88 -5.29
C LEU A 83 6.75 7.18 -6.34
N CYS A 84 6.46 8.45 -6.62
CA CYS A 84 5.57 8.82 -7.72
C CYS A 84 6.12 8.36 -9.07
N GLY A 85 5.23 7.90 -9.95
CA GLY A 85 5.53 7.24 -11.21
C GLY A 85 5.88 5.76 -11.07
N LYS A 86 5.87 5.21 -9.85
CA LYS A 86 6.26 3.82 -9.55
C LYS A 86 5.21 3.06 -8.74
N ALA A 87 4.02 3.62 -8.51
CA ALA A 87 3.02 3.04 -7.62
C ALA A 87 2.70 1.58 -7.96
N LYS A 88 2.32 1.28 -9.22
CA LYS A 88 2.00 -0.09 -9.66
C LYS A 88 3.14 -1.08 -9.37
N MET A 89 4.35 -0.76 -9.85
CA MET A 89 5.55 -1.59 -9.70
C MET A 89 5.84 -1.92 -8.23
N LEU A 90 5.72 -0.91 -7.35
CA LEU A 90 5.98 -1.09 -5.92
C LEU A 90 4.84 -1.84 -5.23
N SER A 91 3.58 -1.56 -5.58
CA SER A 91 2.42 -2.23 -4.99
C SER A 91 2.38 -3.73 -5.27
N THR A 92 2.89 -4.18 -6.42
CA THR A 92 2.96 -5.61 -6.78
C THR A 92 4.26 -6.28 -6.34
N HIS A 93 5.12 -5.57 -5.62
CA HIS A 93 6.39 -6.12 -5.12
C HIS A 93 6.22 -6.71 -3.70
N PRO A 94 6.78 -7.89 -3.39
CA PRO A 94 6.64 -8.55 -2.07
C PRO A 94 7.04 -7.68 -0.88
N TYR A 95 8.04 -6.81 -1.05
CA TYR A 95 8.49 -5.87 0.00
C TYR A 95 8.03 -4.43 -0.26
N GLY A 96 7.83 -4.08 -1.53
CA GLY A 96 7.50 -2.72 -1.93
C GLY A 96 6.09 -2.33 -1.50
N CYS A 97 5.16 -3.29 -1.49
CA CYS A 97 3.76 -3.05 -1.10
C CYS A 97 3.64 -2.55 0.35
N HIS A 98 4.56 -2.93 1.24
CA HIS A 98 4.62 -2.44 2.61
C HIS A 98 5.08 -0.99 2.68
N VAL A 99 6.09 -0.62 1.88
CA VAL A 99 6.53 0.78 1.77
C VAL A 99 5.43 1.65 1.14
N VAL A 100 4.69 1.13 0.16
CA VAL A 100 3.53 1.82 -0.42
C VAL A 100 2.46 2.10 0.64
N GLN A 101 2.15 1.14 1.53
CA GLN A 101 1.21 1.38 2.63
C GLN A 101 1.73 2.45 3.59
N LYS A 102 3.04 2.47 3.89
CA LYS A 102 3.65 3.54 4.70
C LYS A 102 3.61 4.91 4.02
N MET A 103 3.78 4.95 2.70
CA MET A 103 3.56 6.17 1.91
C MET A 103 2.13 6.69 2.08
N LEU A 104 1.11 5.83 1.97
CA LEU A 104 -0.29 6.20 2.15
C LEU A 104 -0.62 6.63 3.59
N GLU A 105 0.08 6.09 4.59
CA GLU A 105 -0.12 6.37 6.00
C GLU A 105 0.54 7.71 6.43
N PHE A 106 1.79 7.92 6.04
CA PHE A 106 2.64 8.97 6.62
C PHE A 106 2.87 10.18 5.73
N CYS A 107 2.73 10.10 4.41
CA CYS A 107 2.91 11.28 3.57
C CYS A 107 1.75 12.26 3.75
N LYS A 108 2.08 13.49 4.13
CA LYS A 108 1.10 14.56 4.42
C LYS A 108 1.04 15.65 3.34
N ASP A 109 1.85 15.53 2.29
CA ASP A 109 1.82 16.46 1.17
C ASP A 109 0.62 16.14 0.25
N PRO A 110 -0.38 17.03 0.12
CA PRO A 110 -1.60 16.73 -0.64
C PRO A 110 -1.33 16.51 -2.13
N GLN A 111 -0.37 17.21 -2.73
CA GLN A 111 -0.09 17.10 -4.16
C GLN A 111 0.60 15.77 -4.48
N ILE A 112 1.58 15.37 -3.65
CA ILE A 112 2.24 14.08 -3.80
C ILE A 112 1.23 12.96 -3.57
N MET A 113 0.37 13.07 -2.55
CA MET A 113 -0.60 12.05 -2.20
C MET A 113 -1.68 11.87 -3.27
N ASP A 114 -2.24 12.98 -3.80
CA ASP A 114 -3.24 12.94 -4.87
C ASP A 114 -2.68 12.29 -6.14
N ARG A 115 -1.46 12.67 -6.53
CA ARG A 115 -0.75 12.04 -7.66
C ARG A 115 -0.55 10.54 -7.44
N PHE A 116 -0.05 10.16 -6.27
CA PHE A 116 0.29 8.78 -5.98
C PHE A 116 -0.96 7.88 -5.89
N ILE A 117 -2.04 8.35 -5.24
CA ILE A 117 -3.32 7.64 -5.22
C ILE A 117 -3.91 7.53 -6.62
N THR A 118 -3.80 8.57 -7.45
CA THR A 118 -4.28 8.51 -8.84
C THR A 118 -3.59 7.40 -9.63
N GLU A 119 -2.27 7.25 -9.52
CA GLU A 119 -1.53 6.15 -10.15
C GLU A 119 -2.03 4.76 -9.71
N ILE A 120 -2.36 4.61 -8.42
CA ILE A 120 -2.93 3.37 -7.88
C ILE A 120 -4.34 3.14 -8.46
N LEU A 121 -5.17 4.18 -8.48
CA LEU A 121 -6.54 4.10 -8.99
C LEU A 121 -6.57 3.74 -10.48
N ASP A 122 -5.59 4.17 -11.27
CA ASP A 122 -5.46 3.84 -12.69
C ASP A 122 -5.27 2.35 -12.95
N CYS A 123 -4.59 1.64 -12.04
CA CYS A 123 -4.35 0.20 -12.14
C CYS A 123 -5.07 -0.64 -11.08
N VAL A 124 -6.08 -0.08 -10.39
CA VAL A 124 -6.70 -0.69 -9.20
C VAL A 124 -7.26 -2.10 -9.43
N ARG A 125 -7.80 -2.39 -10.63
CA ARG A 125 -8.31 -3.74 -10.96
C ARG A 125 -7.19 -4.78 -10.97
N GLU A 126 -6.07 -4.46 -11.61
CA GLU A 126 -4.90 -5.33 -11.65
C GLU A 126 -4.32 -5.52 -10.25
N LEU A 127 -4.21 -4.43 -9.48
CA LEU A 127 -3.73 -4.51 -8.11
C LEU A 127 -4.66 -5.34 -7.22
N SER A 128 -5.98 -5.29 -7.42
CA SER A 128 -6.94 -6.02 -6.58
C SER A 128 -6.83 -7.54 -6.71
N VAL A 129 -6.37 -8.04 -7.86
CA VAL A 129 -6.20 -9.47 -8.11
C VAL A 129 -4.77 -9.95 -7.82
N ASP A 130 -3.83 -9.02 -7.67
CA ASP A 130 -2.42 -9.30 -7.36
C ASP A 130 -2.23 -9.77 -5.90
N PRO A 131 -1.35 -10.75 -5.62
CA PRO A 131 -1.11 -11.29 -4.29
C PRO A 131 -0.62 -10.26 -3.25
N TYR A 132 0.01 -9.16 -3.67
CA TYR A 132 0.51 -8.10 -2.81
C TYR A 132 -0.29 -6.80 -2.97
N GLY A 133 -0.62 -6.44 -4.21
CA GLY A 133 -1.35 -5.22 -4.56
C GLY A 133 -2.72 -5.14 -3.90
N ASN A 134 -3.39 -6.27 -3.65
CA ASN A 134 -4.71 -6.29 -3.03
C ASN A 134 -4.71 -5.63 -1.64
N TYR A 135 -3.61 -5.70 -0.90
CA TYR A 135 -3.48 -5.07 0.41
C TYR A 135 -3.38 -3.55 0.31
N VAL A 136 -2.73 -3.03 -0.74
CA VAL A 136 -2.67 -1.59 -1.01
C VAL A 136 -4.08 -1.06 -1.35
N VAL A 137 -4.85 -1.79 -2.17
CA VAL A 137 -6.22 -1.39 -2.49
C VAL A 137 -7.12 -1.43 -1.27
N GLN A 138 -7.03 -2.50 -0.46
CA GLN A 138 -7.75 -2.57 0.83
C GLN A 138 -7.43 -1.38 1.73
N TYR A 139 -6.15 -0.99 1.83
CA TYR A 139 -5.76 0.18 2.62
C TYR A 139 -6.49 1.45 2.19
N ILE A 140 -6.57 1.73 0.87
CA ILE A 140 -7.28 2.89 0.34
C ILE A 140 -8.79 2.80 0.58
N VAL A 141 -9.38 1.61 0.48
CA VAL A 141 -10.80 1.42 0.78
C VAL A 141 -11.09 1.71 2.26
N GLU A 142 -10.24 1.23 3.17
CA GLU A 142 -10.42 1.42 4.61
C GLU A 142 -10.17 2.86 5.06
N HIS A 143 -9.03 3.45 4.66
CA HIS A 143 -8.52 4.71 5.22
C HIS A 143 -8.66 5.89 4.26
N GLY A 144 -8.90 5.64 2.98
CA GLY A 144 -9.11 6.69 1.98
C GLY A 144 -10.48 7.37 2.14
N GLY A 145 -10.62 8.54 1.50
CA GLY A 145 -11.87 9.30 1.52
C GLY A 145 -12.98 8.68 0.65
N PRO A 146 -14.25 9.12 0.84
CA PRO A 146 -15.40 8.62 0.08
C PRO A 146 -15.23 8.70 -1.43
N ARG A 147 -14.55 9.76 -1.93
CA ARG A 147 -14.25 9.93 -3.35
C ARG A 147 -13.41 8.77 -3.91
N HIS A 148 -12.39 8.33 -3.17
CA HIS A 148 -11.55 7.21 -3.62
C HIS A 148 -12.35 5.91 -3.66
N ARG A 149 -13.15 5.64 -2.63
CA ARG A 149 -14.02 4.45 -2.55
C ARG A 149 -15.01 4.41 -3.72
N GLN A 150 -15.65 5.53 -4.04
CA GLN A 150 -16.55 5.64 -5.18
C GLN A 150 -15.82 5.34 -6.51
N ILE A 151 -14.62 5.89 -6.72
CA ILE A 151 -13.83 5.62 -7.94
C ILE A 151 -13.48 4.13 -8.04
N ILE A 152 -13.06 3.51 -6.94
CA ILE A 152 -12.76 2.07 -6.88
C ILE A 152 -13.99 1.26 -7.27
N MET A 153 -15.14 1.57 -6.68
CA MET A 153 -16.40 0.89 -6.95
C MET A 153 -16.85 1.01 -8.40
N LEU A 154 -16.79 2.22 -8.97
CA LEU A 154 -17.06 2.43 -10.39
C LEU A 154 -16.10 1.65 -11.29
N LYS A 155 -14.83 1.49 -10.89
CA LYS A 155 -13.87 0.68 -11.65
C LYS A 155 -14.12 -0.83 -11.52
N PHE A 156 -14.85 -1.30 -10.51
CA PHE A 156 -15.21 -2.71 -10.35
C PHE A 156 -16.57 -3.07 -10.95
N ALA A 157 -17.45 -2.10 -11.16
CA ALA A 157 -18.77 -2.31 -11.74
C ALA A 157 -18.72 -3.15 -13.03
N GLY A 158 -19.63 -4.13 -13.11
CA GLY A 158 -19.70 -5.13 -14.18
C GLY A 158 -18.75 -6.32 -14.02
N ARG A 159 -17.92 -6.35 -12.97
CA ARG A 159 -17.01 -7.46 -12.65
C ARG A 159 -17.01 -7.84 -11.18
N ILE A 160 -17.86 -7.22 -10.36
CA ILE A 160 -17.94 -7.45 -8.92
C ILE A 160 -18.14 -8.93 -8.64
N VAL A 161 -19.08 -9.59 -9.31
CA VAL A 161 -19.36 -11.01 -9.07
C VAL A 161 -18.13 -11.86 -9.38
N GLN A 162 -17.48 -11.62 -10.53
CA GLN A 162 -16.24 -12.30 -10.89
C GLN A 162 -15.14 -12.09 -9.84
N MET A 163 -14.96 -10.85 -9.38
CA MET A 163 -13.94 -10.47 -8.40
C MET A 163 -14.20 -11.07 -7.02
N SER A 164 -15.48 -11.25 -6.63
CA SER A 164 -15.88 -11.89 -5.38
C SER A 164 -15.48 -13.36 -5.27
N HIS A 165 -15.26 -14.05 -6.40
CA HIS A 165 -14.82 -15.45 -6.43
C HIS A 165 -13.30 -15.64 -6.48
N GLN A 166 -12.52 -14.58 -6.69
CA GLN A 166 -11.07 -14.67 -6.80
C GLN A 166 -10.38 -14.52 -5.43
N LYS A 167 -9.33 -15.31 -5.20
CA LYS A 167 -8.60 -15.41 -3.91
C LYS A 167 -8.22 -14.07 -3.27
N HIS A 168 -7.82 -13.08 -4.08
CA HIS A 168 -7.30 -11.80 -3.61
C HIS A 168 -8.35 -10.69 -3.68
N SER A 169 -9.02 -10.52 -4.82
CA SER A 169 -9.99 -9.44 -4.98
C SER A 169 -11.27 -9.62 -4.17
N SER A 170 -11.62 -10.85 -3.76
CA SER A 170 -12.78 -11.08 -2.90
C SER A 170 -12.68 -10.30 -1.60
N LYS A 171 -11.48 -10.21 -1.01
CA LYS A 171 -11.20 -9.41 0.18
C LYS A 171 -11.36 -7.92 -0.08
N VAL A 172 -10.98 -7.46 -1.27
CA VAL A 172 -11.17 -6.06 -1.67
C VAL A 172 -12.66 -5.73 -1.79
N ILE A 173 -13.45 -6.61 -2.41
CA ILE A 173 -14.91 -6.47 -2.51
C ILE A 173 -15.55 -6.47 -1.11
N GLU A 174 -15.11 -7.35 -0.20
CA GLU A 174 -15.57 -7.36 1.19
C GLU A 174 -15.31 -6.01 1.88
N LYS A 175 -14.11 -5.44 1.74
CA LYS A 175 -13.84 -4.08 2.27
C LYS A 175 -14.72 -3.02 1.61
N CYS A 176 -14.99 -3.14 0.33
CA CYS A 176 -15.89 -2.21 -0.35
C CYS A 176 -17.33 -2.28 0.22
N LEU A 177 -17.80 -3.45 0.63
CA LEU A 177 -19.10 -3.61 1.31
C LEU A 177 -19.13 -2.97 2.70
N ILE A 178 -18.02 -3.07 3.43
CA ILE A 178 -17.92 -2.56 4.80
C ILE A 178 -17.78 -1.03 4.82
N TYR A 179 -16.97 -0.46 3.92
CA TYR A 179 -16.59 0.96 3.95
C TYR A 179 -17.25 1.82 2.85
N GLY A 180 -17.91 1.18 1.89
CA GLY A 180 -18.63 1.85 0.79
C GLY A 180 -19.85 2.63 1.26
N SER A 181 -20.28 3.58 0.43
CA SER A 181 -21.53 4.29 0.67
C SER A 181 -22.75 3.38 0.40
N TYR A 182 -23.93 3.81 0.85
CA TYR A 182 -25.18 3.12 0.49
C TYR A 182 -25.38 3.00 -1.03
N HIS A 183 -24.93 3.99 -1.81
CA HIS A 183 -25.00 3.94 -3.26
C HIS A 183 -24.06 2.86 -3.83
N ASP A 184 -22.83 2.79 -3.31
CA ASP A 184 -21.85 1.78 -3.71
C ASP A 184 -22.34 0.37 -3.40
N CYS A 185 -22.89 0.17 -2.20
CA CYS A 185 -23.46 -1.12 -1.79
C CYS A 185 -24.66 -1.50 -2.67
N LYS A 186 -25.49 -0.53 -3.11
CA LYS A 186 -26.57 -0.79 -4.06
C LYS A 186 -26.06 -1.28 -5.41
N LEU A 187 -25.01 -0.66 -5.96
CA LEU A 187 -24.40 -1.11 -7.21
C LEU A 187 -23.93 -2.56 -7.09
N LEU A 188 -23.28 -2.87 -5.98
CA LEU A 188 -22.78 -4.20 -5.68
C LEU A 188 -23.91 -5.24 -5.57
N ILE A 189 -24.92 -4.96 -4.77
CA ILE A 189 -26.08 -5.85 -4.57
C ILE A 189 -26.83 -6.08 -5.88
N ASN A 190 -27.08 -5.01 -6.66
CA ASN A 190 -27.80 -5.12 -7.93
C ASN A 190 -27.05 -6.02 -8.92
N GLU A 191 -25.72 -5.93 -8.99
CA GLU A 191 -24.91 -6.79 -9.86
C GLU A 191 -24.99 -8.27 -9.43
N ILE A 192 -24.92 -8.54 -8.12
CA ILE A 192 -25.06 -9.90 -7.58
C ILE A 192 -26.44 -10.48 -7.90
N LEU A 193 -27.52 -9.72 -7.66
CA LEU A 193 -28.89 -10.17 -7.93
C LEU A 193 -29.12 -10.42 -9.42
N SER A 194 -28.54 -9.58 -10.29
CA SER A 194 -28.65 -9.73 -11.74
C SER A 194 -27.90 -10.95 -12.26
N ALA A 195 -26.76 -11.30 -11.65
CA ALA A 195 -26.01 -12.51 -11.99
C ALA A 195 -26.69 -13.79 -11.49
N GLY A 196 -27.35 -13.74 -10.32
CA GLY A 196 -28.08 -14.86 -9.74
C GLY A 196 -29.39 -15.21 -10.46
N GLY A 197 -29.98 -14.27 -11.21
CA GLY A 197 -31.20 -14.49 -11.99
C GLY A 197 -31.03 -15.32 -13.27
N GLY A 198 -29.81 -15.65 -13.66
CA GLY A 198 -29.50 -16.38 -14.90
C GLY A 198 -29.25 -17.89 -14.75
N GLN A 199 -29.33 -18.46 -13.55
CA GLN A 199 -29.02 -19.89 -13.32
C GLN A 199 -30.10 -20.69 -12.57
N THR A 200 -31.28 -20.11 -12.32
CA THR A 200 -32.36 -20.80 -11.59
C THR A 200 -33.66 -20.97 -12.40
N ALA A 201 -33.71 -20.55 -13.66
CA ALA A 201 -34.93 -20.64 -14.48
C ALA A 201 -35.07 -21.91 -15.34
N ASP A 202 -34.02 -22.72 -15.53
CA ASP A 202 -34.05 -23.86 -16.48
C ASP A 202 -34.26 -25.26 -15.86
N HIS A 203 -34.58 -25.35 -14.56
CA HIS A 203 -34.80 -26.66 -13.90
C HIS A 203 -36.17 -26.86 -13.23
N LEU A 204 -37.19 -26.06 -13.58
CA LEU A 204 -38.55 -26.23 -13.04
C LEU A 204 -39.67 -26.44 -14.06
N VAL A 205 -39.34 -26.79 -15.32
CA VAL A 205 -40.35 -27.19 -16.31
C VAL A 205 -40.06 -28.60 -16.87
N VAL A 206 -40.02 -29.60 -15.99
CA VAL A 206 -40.35 -30.99 -16.39
C VAL A 206 -40.96 -31.70 -15.17
N CYS A 207 -42.29 -31.67 -15.05
CA CYS A 207 -43.16 -32.75 -14.54
C CYS A 207 -44.56 -32.18 -14.30
N GLY A 208 -45.42 -32.34 -15.29
CA GLY A 208 -46.80 -31.87 -15.25
C GLY A 208 -47.53 -32.12 -16.56
N SER A 209 -47.60 -33.38 -17.00
CA SER A 209 -48.54 -33.89 -17.99
C SER A 209 -48.78 -35.37 -17.70
#